data_AF-A0A846NFB3-F1
#
_entry.id   AF-A0A846NFB3-F1
#
_cell.length_a   1.000
_cell.length_b   1.000
_cell.length_c   1.000
_cell.angle_alpha   90.00
_cell.angle_beta   90.00
_cell.angle_gamma   90.00
#
_symmetry.space_group_name_H-M   'P 1'
#
loop_
_entity.id
_entity.type
_entity.pdbx_description
1 polymer ?
#
loop_
_entity_poly.entity_id
_entity_poly.type
_entity_poly.pdbx_seq_one_letter_code
_entity_poly.pdbx_strand_id
1 'polypeptide(L)' 'EGLWGLGTFEVERRLREEYGRDAGILCIGPAGENLVRYANVMSQEGRGGGRPGIGAVMGSKRLKAVVIK' A
#
# COMPACT_ATOMS: atom_id res chain seq x y z
N GLU A 1 13.91 1.64 1.53
CA GLU A 1 13.76 2.59 2.66
C GLU A 1 13.02 3.89 2.31
N GLY A 2 12.77 4.23 1.04
CA GLY A 2 12.14 5.51 0.66
C GLY A 2 10.61 5.55 0.50
N LEU A 3 9.87 4.49 0.85
CA LEU A 3 8.41 4.43 0.60
C LEU A 3 7.54 4.68 1.85
N TRP A 4 8.10 4.49 3.05
CA TRP A 4 7.35 4.67 4.30
C TRP A 4 6.98 6.14 4.51
N GLY A 5 5.77 6.41 5.01
CA GLY A 5 5.22 7.76 5.16
C GLY A 5 4.54 8.32 3.91
N LEU A 6 4.76 7.71 2.72
CA LEU A 6 4.14 8.17 1.48
C LEU A 6 2.69 7.70 1.35
N GLY A 7 1.87 8.52 0.68
CA GLY A 7 0.51 8.17 0.28
C GLY A 7 0.48 7.01 -0.73
N THR A 8 -0.64 6.29 -0.79
CA THR A 8 -0.75 5.07 -1.62
C THR A 8 -0.53 5.34 -3.11
N PHE A 9 -0.98 6.49 -3.64
CA PHE A 9 -0.83 6.81 -5.06
C PHE A 9 0.64 7.10 -5.41
N GLU A 10 1.35 7.80 -4.52
CA GLU A 10 2.76 8.06 -4.72
C GLU A 10 3.60 6.78 -4.65
N VAL A 11 3.27 5.89 -3.72
CA VAL A 11 3.90 4.56 -3.62
C VAL A 11 3.67 3.77 -4.89
N GLU A 12 2.44 3.74 -5.40
CA GLU A 12 2.10 3.04 -6.63
C GLU A 12 2.83 3.63 -7.84
N ARG A 13 2.89 4.96 -7.98
CA ARG A 13 3.64 5.65 -9.04
C ARG A 13 5.11 5.25 -9.04
N ARG A 14 5.79 5.33 -7.89
CA ARG A 14 7.21 4.99 -7.78
C ARG A 14 7.48 3.52 -8.09
N LEU A 15 6.63 2.62 -7.61
CA LEU A 15 6.77 1.19 -7.88
C LEU A 15 6.50 0.87 -9.36
N ARG A 16 5.58 1.57 -10.04
CA ARG A 16 5.38 1.41 -11.50
C ARG A 16 6.56 1.94 -12.31
N GLU A 17 7.22 3.01 -11.86
CA GLU A 17 8.45 3.52 -12.48
C GLU A 17 9.60 2.50 -12.39
N GLU A 18 9.66 1.73 -11.31
CA GLU A 18 10.71 0.72 -11.08
C GLU A 18 10.41 -0.63 -11.75
N TYR A 19 9.18 -1.14 -11.64
CA TYR A 19 8.82 -2.52 -12.03
C TYR A 19 8.04 -2.62 -13.34
N GLY A 20 7.56 -1.50 -13.90
CA GLY A 20 6.79 -1.44 -15.14
C GLY A 20 5.28 -1.26 -14.92
N ARG A 21 4.58 -0.91 -16.01
CA ARG A 21 3.12 -0.64 -16.01
C ARG A 21 2.26 -1.89 -15.87
N ASP A 22 2.84 -3.05 -16.16
CA ASP A 22 2.23 -4.37 -16.10
C ASP A 22 2.26 -4.99 -14.69
N ALA A 23 3.02 -4.40 -13.76
CA ALA A 23 3.10 -4.88 -12.38
C ALA A 23 1.79 -4.62 -11.60
N GLY A 24 1.29 -5.65 -10.92
CA GLY A 24 0.24 -5.55 -9.92
C GLY A 24 0.80 -5.06 -8.58
N ILE A 25 0.21 -4.03 -7.98
CA ILE A 25 0.69 -3.43 -6.74
C ILE A 25 -0.43 -3.39 -5.70
N LEU A 26 -0.15 -3.92 -4.51
CA LEU A 26 -0.95 -3.74 -3.30
C LEU A 26 -0.13 -2.96 -2.29
N CYS A 27 -0.66 -1.88 -1.72
CA CYS A 27 0.09 -1.05 -0.76
C CYS A 27 -0.79 -0.49 0.35
N ILE A 28 -0.14 -0.02 1.43
CA ILE A 28 -0.78 0.74 2.50
C ILE A 28 -0.29 2.19 2.50
N GLY A 29 -1.14 3.11 2.96
CA GLY A 29 -0.76 4.50 3.22
C GLY A 29 -0.41 4.73 4.70
N PRO A 30 -0.23 5.99 5.12
CA PRO A 30 0.09 6.35 6.50
C PRO A 30 -0.92 5.81 7.53
N ALA A 31 -2.19 5.62 7.14
CA ALA A 31 -3.19 5.00 8.01
C ALA A 31 -2.83 3.54 8.38
N GLY A 32 -2.34 2.74 7.43
CA GLY A 32 -1.90 1.37 7.71
C GLY A 32 -0.62 1.36 8.55
N GLU A 33 0.32 2.26 8.24
CA GLU A 33 1.57 2.43 8.99
C GLU A 33 1.33 2.80 10.46
N ASN A 34 0.34 3.67 10.72
CA ASN A 34 -0.05 4.12 12.05
C ASN A 34 -1.11 3.22 12.71
N LEU A 35 -1.35 2.01 12.18
CA LEU A 35 -2.26 1.02 12.75
C LEU A 35 -3.70 1.51 12.98
N VAL A 36 -4.19 2.41 12.11
CA VAL A 36 -5.59 2.86 12.16
C VAL A 36 -6.50 1.65 11.95
N ARG A 37 -7.41 1.39 12.90
CA ARG A 37 -8.20 0.14 12.97
C ARG A 37 -9.03 -0.19 11.73
N TYR A 38 -9.30 0.79 10.87
CA TYR A 38 -10.04 0.66 9.62
C TYR A 38 -9.18 0.97 8.38
N ALA A 39 -7.85 0.91 8.51
CA ALA A 39 -6.95 1.11 7.38
C ALA A 39 -7.16 0.03 6.31
N ASN A 40 -7.18 0.47 5.06
CA ASN A 40 -7.33 -0.40 3.89
C ASN A 40 -5.98 -0.72 3.25
N VAL A 41 -5.96 -1.80 2.48
CA VAL A 41 -4.97 -2.04 1.42
C VAL A 41 -5.53 -1.43 0.13
N MET A 42 -4.67 -0.73 -0.61
CA MET A 42 -5.04 0.03 -1.80
C MET A 42 -4.31 -0.49 -3.03
N SER A 43 -4.97 -0.37 -4.19
CA SER A 43 -4.45 -0.66 -5.52
C SER A 43 -5.12 0.25 -6.56
N GLN A 44 -4.44 0.50 -7.68
CA GLN A 44 -4.97 1.24 -8.83
C GLN A 44 -5.63 2.56 -8.46
N GLU A 45 -5.01 3.32 -7.56
CA GLU A 45 -5.45 4.66 -7.12
C GLU A 45 -6.91 4.77 -6.64
N GLY A 46 -7.55 3.66 -6.24
CA GLY A 46 -8.96 3.71 -5.82
C GLY A 46 -9.58 2.38 -5.42
N ARG A 47 -8.97 1.25 -5.77
CA ARG A 47 -9.44 -0.08 -5.33
C ARG A 47 -8.97 -0.33 -3.91
N GLY A 48 -9.88 -0.16 -2.96
CA GLY A 48 -9.64 -0.41 -1.54
C GLY A 48 -10.26 -1.73 -1.07
N GLY A 49 -9.45 -2.60 -0.47
CA GLY A 49 -9.91 -3.77 0.27
C GLY A 49 -9.47 -3.64 1.73
N GLY A 50 -10.38 -3.82 2.69
CA GLY A 50 -9.95 -3.81 4.10
C GLY A 50 -10.85 -3.21 5.16
N ARG A 51 -12.17 -3.11 4.96
CA ARG A 51 -13.10 -2.62 6.00
C ARG A 51 -12.83 -3.17 7.42
N PRO A 52 -12.42 -4.46 7.60
CA PRO A 52 -12.03 -5.00 8.91
C PRO A 52 -10.62 -4.65 9.40
N GLY A 53 -9.94 -3.66 8.82
CA GLY A 53 -8.61 -3.20 9.26
C GLY A 53 -7.43 -3.98 8.69
N ILE A 54 -7.56 -4.63 7.54
CA ILE A 54 -6.47 -5.46 6.99
C ILE A 54 -5.22 -4.64 6.67
N GLY A 55 -5.36 -3.33 6.35
CA GLY A 55 -4.24 -2.42 6.14
C GLY A 55 -3.43 -2.18 7.42
N ALA A 56 -4.08 -2.21 8.59
CA ALA A 56 -3.37 -2.12 9.88
C ALA A 56 -2.59 -3.40 10.19
N VAL A 57 -3.13 -4.57 9.81
CA VAL A 57 -2.41 -5.85 9.94
C VAL A 57 -1.19 -5.90 9.02
N MET A 58 -1.30 -5.38 7.80
CA MET A 58 -0.17 -5.26 6.89
C MET A 58 0.90 -4.29 7.44
N GLY A 59 0.47 -3.15 8.00
CA GLY A 59 1.36 -2.18 8.65
C GLY A 59 2.05 -2.71 9.90
N SER A 60 1.37 -3.52 10.73
CA SER A 60 1.96 -4.13 11.93
C SER A 60 3.09 -5.11 11.63
N LYS A 61 3.13 -5.62 10.39
CA LYS A 61 4.22 -6.46 9.87
C LYS A 61 5.33 -5.66 9.20
N ARG A 62 5.30 -4.32 9.25
CA ARG A 62 6.23 -3.42 8.56
C ARG A 62 6.30 -3.68 7.05
N LEU A 63 5.20 -4.14 6.45
CA LEU A 63 5.08 -4.43 5.02
C LEU A 63 4.40 -3.27 4.30
N LYS A 64 5.15 -2.50 3.51
CA LYS A 64 4.61 -1.30 2.83
C LYS A 64 3.82 -1.62 1.56
N ALA A 65 4.32 -2.55 0.76
CA ALA A 65 3.72 -2.94 -0.51
C ALA A 65 4.10 -4.37 -0.90
N VAL A 66 3.29 -4.97 -1.75
CA VAL A 66 3.57 -6.21 -2.48
C VAL A 66 3.46 -5.88 -3.96
N VAL A 67 4.50 -6.26 -4.73
CA VAL A 67 4.55 -6.10 -6.18
C VAL A 67 4.53 -7.50 -6.80
N ILE A 68 3.67 -7.72 -7.78
CA ILE A 68 3.52 -8.98 -8.52
C ILE A 68 3.72 -8.68 -10.00
N LYS A 69 4.51 -9.50 -10.68
CA LYS A 69 4.76 -9.42 -12.13
C LYS A 69 4.72 -10.82 -12.71
#